data_AF-A0A523LEE5-F1
#
_entry.id   AF-A0A523LEE5-F1
#
_cell.length_a   1.000
_cell.length_b   1.000
_cell.length_c   1.000
_cell.angle_alpha   90.00
_cell.angle_beta   90.00
_cell.angle_gamma   90.00
#
_symmetry.space_group_name_H-M   'P 1'
#
loop_
_entity.id
_entity.type
_entity.pdbx_description
1 polymer ?
#
loop_
_entity_poly.entity_id
_entity_poly.type
_entity_poly.pdbx_seq_one_letter_code
_entity_poly.pdbx_strand_id
1 'polypeptide(L)'
;MQSGNTFRMRLDGSHIEHFTYGQVNPFGMAMNELGDLFTADCHTKPITLLLEGGYYESFGKPHDGLGFVPSVMQHLHGSTAIGGIALYSAADFPATLRGNTFSGNVMTSRINRNSLHYDGSSVRATREADFLVSRDPWFRPVDLQLGPDVSPRFARGPPQGGPNRRRRFVSHSATSPDHDQRGLTPLIGPIDRDN
;
A
#
# COMPACT_ATOMS: atom_id res chain seq x y z
N MET A 1 20.85 -6.97 -19.39
CA MET A 1 19.86 -7.50 -18.43
C MET A 1 19.01 -6.33 -17.96
N GLN A 2 17.70 -6.37 -18.14
CA GLN A 2 16.76 -5.33 -17.71
C GLN A 2 16.18 -5.72 -16.33
N SER A 3 16.28 -4.84 -15.33
CA SER A 3 15.76 -5.07 -13.96
C SER A 3 14.27 -4.72 -13.84
N GLY A 4 13.68 -4.88 -12.65
CA GLY A 4 12.30 -4.47 -12.37
C GLY A 4 11.24 -5.47 -12.84
N ASN A 5 11.54 -6.75 -12.65
CA ASN A 5 10.69 -7.85 -13.08
C ASN A 5 9.93 -8.44 -11.88
N THR A 6 8.76 -8.99 -12.14
CA THR A 6 8.06 -9.88 -11.19
C THR A 6 8.31 -11.32 -11.61
N PHE A 7 8.46 -12.21 -10.64
CA PHE A 7 8.62 -13.64 -10.86
C PHE A 7 7.56 -14.40 -10.06
N ARG A 8 7.10 -15.51 -10.63
CA ARG A 8 6.25 -16.51 -9.95
C ARG A 8 7.08 -17.74 -9.70
N MET A 9 6.95 -18.33 -8.52
CA MET A 9 7.76 -19.50 -8.14
C MET A 9 6.87 -20.56 -7.50
N ARG A 10 7.20 -21.83 -7.72
CA ARG A 10 6.64 -22.91 -6.90
C ARG A 10 7.22 -22.84 -5.49
N LEU A 11 6.39 -23.16 -4.50
CA LEU A 11 6.79 -23.11 -3.08
C LEU A 11 7.89 -24.12 -2.74
N ASP A 12 8.01 -25.21 -3.51
CA ASP A 12 9.07 -26.20 -3.38
C ASP A 12 10.40 -25.78 -4.05
N GLY A 13 10.43 -24.60 -4.70
CA GLY A 13 11.61 -24.08 -5.41
C GLY A 13 11.95 -24.81 -6.71
N SER A 14 11.14 -25.78 -7.15
CA SER A 14 11.43 -26.58 -8.36
C SER A 14 11.28 -25.79 -9.67
N HIS A 15 10.61 -24.65 -9.64
CA HIS A 15 10.31 -23.86 -10.82
C HIS A 15 10.22 -22.36 -10.51
N ILE A 16 10.84 -21.56 -11.37
CA ILE A 16 10.74 -20.10 -11.42
C ILE A 16 10.31 -19.69 -12.82
N GLU A 17 9.36 -18.76 -12.86
CA GLU A 17 8.78 -18.22 -14.08
C GLU A 17 8.88 -16.70 -14.05
N HIS A 18 9.34 -16.12 -15.15
CA HIS A 18 9.32 -14.66 -15.33
C HIS A 18 7.89 -14.24 -15.63
N PHE A 19 7.32 -13.35 -14.80
CA PHE A 19 5.93 -12.92 -14.91
C PHE A 19 5.77 -11.56 -15.62
N THR A 20 6.55 -10.53 -15.27
CA THR A 20 6.41 -9.18 -15.86
C THR A 20 7.74 -8.47 -16.10
N TYR A 21 7.72 -7.44 -16.94
CA TYR A 21 8.88 -6.62 -17.30
C TYR A 21 8.70 -5.14 -16.94
N GLY A 22 9.77 -4.48 -16.52
CA GLY A 22 9.89 -3.03 -16.69
C GLY A 22 9.38 -2.13 -15.56
N GLN A 23 9.08 -2.64 -14.35
CA GLN A 23 8.88 -1.76 -13.19
C GLN A 23 10.20 -1.06 -12.80
N VAL A 24 10.15 0.00 -11.99
CA VAL A 24 11.36 0.70 -11.54
C VAL A 24 11.82 0.20 -10.18
N ASN A 25 10.96 0.32 -9.18
CA ASN A 25 11.24 -0.06 -7.80
C ASN A 25 9.92 -0.45 -7.09
N PRO A 26 9.35 -1.63 -7.43
CA PRO A 26 8.15 -2.12 -6.78
C PRO A 26 8.41 -2.36 -5.30
N PHE A 27 7.65 -1.67 -4.45
CA PHE A 27 7.75 -1.70 -2.99
C PHE A 27 6.38 -1.99 -2.38
N GLY A 28 5.95 -3.25 -2.47
CA GLY A 28 4.67 -3.72 -1.97
C GLY A 28 3.85 -4.41 -3.07
N MET A 29 3.11 -5.45 -2.66
CA MET A 29 2.21 -6.19 -3.51
C MET A 29 0.97 -6.57 -2.70
N ALA A 30 -0.20 -6.52 -3.33
CA ALA A 30 -1.45 -6.99 -2.75
C ALA A 30 -2.33 -7.60 -3.83
N MET A 31 -3.22 -8.49 -3.40
CA MET A 31 -4.14 -9.22 -4.27
C MET A 31 -5.58 -8.80 -3.95
N ASN A 32 -6.43 -8.64 -4.97
CA ASN A 32 -7.86 -8.45 -4.77
C ASN A 32 -8.60 -9.81 -4.65
N GLU A 33 -9.91 -9.78 -4.45
CA GLU A 33 -10.74 -11.00 -4.35
C GLU A 33 -10.86 -11.78 -5.66
N LEU A 34 -10.54 -11.14 -6.79
CA LEU A 34 -10.55 -11.77 -8.12
C LEU A 34 -9.22 -12.48 -8.45
N GLY A 35 -8.21 -12.33 -7.58
CA GLY A 35 -6.86 -12.86 -7.81
C GLY A 35 -5.93 -11.93 -8.58
N ASP A 36 -6.39 -10.71 -8.92
CA ASP A 36 -5.54 -9.71 -9.58
C ASP A 36 -4.47 -9.21 -8.62
N LEU A 37 -3.24 -9.12 -9.14
CA LEU A 37 -2.08 -8.66 -8.39
C LEU A 37 -1.80 -7.19 -8.68
N PHE A 38 -1.73 -6.38 -7.64
CA PHE A 38 -1.35 -4.98 -7.71
C PHE A 38 -0.04 -4.74 -6.99
N THR A 39 0.82 -3.90 -7.57
CA THR A 39 2.06 -3.44 -6.93
C THR A 39 2.02 -1.94 -6.70
N ALA A 40 2.71 -1.51 -5.65
CA ALA A 40 3.10 -0.11 -5.52
C ALA A 40 4.50 0.08 -6.10
N ASP A 41 4.64 0.91 -7.14
CA ASP A 41 5.94 1.20 -7.76
C ASP A 41 6.45 2.58 -7.34
N CYS A 42 7.60 2.61 -6.67
CA CYS A 42 8.32 3.85 -6.46
C CYS A 42 8.83 4.33 -7.83
N HIS A 43 8.28 5.46 -8.30
CA HIS A 43 8.69 6.24 -9.49
C HIS A 43 7.75 6.19 -10.72
N THR A 44 7.19 5.03 -11.10
CA THR A 44 6.56 4.84 -12.43
C THR A 44 5.03 4.82 -12.46
N LYS A 45 4.42 5.58 -11.55
CA LYS A 45 2.99 5.60 -11.17
C LYS A 45 2.72 4.60 -10.02
N PRO A 46 2.18 5.07 -8.90
CA PRO A 46 2.21 4.27 -7.66
C PRO A 46 1.33 3.03 -7.57
N ILE A 47 0.49 2.70 -8.56
CA ILE A 47 -0.32 1.49 -8.55
C ILE A 47 -0.32 0.89 -9.95
N THR A 48 0.04 -0.38 -10.03
CA THR A 48 0.15 -1.13 -11.28
C THR A 48 -0.57 -2.47 -11.12
N LEU A 49 -1.45 -2.82 -12.06
CA LEU A 49 -2.01 -4.17 -12.20
C LEU A 49 -0.99 -5.03 -12.95
N LEU A 50 -0.57 -6.15 -12.36
CA LEU A 50 0.36 -7.09 -12.96
C LEU A 50 -0.36 -8.05 -13.91
N LEU A 51 0.05 -8.04 -15.17
CA LEU A 51 -0.42 -8.92 -16.23
C LEU A 51 0.74 -9.81 -16.69
N GLU A 52 0.46 -11.09 -16.91
CA GLU A 52 1.43 -12.05 -17.41
C GLU A 52 2.03 -11.60 -18.74
N GLY A 53 3.36 -11.59 -18.85
CA GLY A 53 4.09 -11.09 -20.02
C GLY A 53 4.06 -9.57 -20.18
N GLY A 54 3.41 -8.83 -19.27
CA GLY A 54 3.22 -7.39 -19.37
C GLY A 54 4.52 -6.59 -19.29
N TYR A 55 4.65 -5.59 -20.17
CA TYR A 55 5.72 -4.60 -20.17
C TYR A 55 5.24 -3.28 -19.59
N TYR A 56 5.89 -2.81 -18.52
CA TYR A 56 5.56 -1.56 -17.85
C TYR A 56 6.53 -0.45 -18.24
N GLU A 57 5.97 0.75 -18.37
CA GLU A 57 6.72 1.97 -18.68
C GLU A 57 7.76 2.25 -17.59
N SER A 58 9.00 2.50 -18.01
CA SER A 58 10.10 2.92 -17.13
C SER A 58 11.20 3.61 -17.91
N PHE A 59 12.26 4.04 -17.21
CA PHE A 59 13.34 4.86 -17.76
C PHE A 59 14.04 4.25 -18.99
N GLY A 60 13.57 4.62 -20.17
CA GLY A 60 14.15 4.19 -21.44
C GLY A 60 14.11 2.68 -21.67
N LYS A 61 13.30 1.93 -20.93
CA LYS A 61 13.16 0.48 -21.14
C LYS A 61 12.24 0.23 -22.34
N PRO A 62 12.60 -0.70 -23.24
CA PRO A 62 11.75 -1.02 -24.38
C PRO A 62 10.54 -1.85 -23.95
N HIS A 63 9.49 -1.80 -24.77
CA HIS A 63 8.41 -2.79 -24.76
C HIS A 63 8.66 -3.87 -25.84
N ASP A 64 7.78 -4.85 -25.92
CA ASP A 64 7.79 -6.01 -26.84
C ASP A 64 7.38 -5.70 -28.30
N GLY A 65 7.19 -4.43 -28.65
CA GLY A 65 6.62 -4.01 -29.93
C GLY A 65 5.09 -3.89 -29.98
N LEU A 66 4.34 -4.43 -29.02
CA LEU A 66 2.88 -4.26 -28.91
C LEU A 66 2.49 -3.02 -28.07
N GLY A 67 3.38 -2.61 -27.17
CA GLY A 67 3.24 -1.39 -26.38
C GLY A 67 3.39 -1.69 -24.89
N PHE A 68 3.29 -0.64 -24.07
CA PHE A 68 3.26 -0.83 -22.62
C PHE A 68 1.85 -1.17 -22.15
N VAL A 69 1.77 -1.91 -21.05
CA VAL A 69 0.52 -2.10 -20.31
C VAL A 69 -0.01 -0.72 -19.89
N PRO A 70 -1.29 -0.41 -20.19
CA PRO A 70 -1.90 0.85 -19.80
C PRO A 70 -1.81 1.08 -18.29
N SER A 71 -1.50 2.30 -17.90
CA SER A 71 -1.36 2.63 -16.48
C SER A 71 -2.71 2.69 -15.78
N VAL A 72 -2.81 2.00 -14.65
CA VAL A 72 -4.00 2.04 -13.77
C VAL A 72 -4.20 3.45 -13.20
N MET A 73 -3.12 4.16 -12.91
CA MET A 73 -3.15 5.45 -12.22
C MET A 73 -2.42 6.54 -12.99
N GLN A 74 -2.98 7.74 -13.02
CA GLN A 74 -2.43 8.89 -13.77
C GLN A 74 -1.87 10.01 -12.87
N HIS A 75 -1.87 9.82 -11.56
CA HIS A 75 -1.37 10.78 -10.57
C HIS A 75 -0.30 10.17 -9.65
N LEU A 76 0.51 11.02 -9.02
CA LEU A 76 1.66 10.61 -8.19
C LEU A 76 1.50 10.90 -6.70
N HIS A 77 0.34 11.33 -6.20
CA HIS A 77 0.20 11.68 -4.77
C HIS A 77 1.26 12.66 -4.22
N GLY A 78 1.75 13.55 -5.10
CA GLY A 78 2.74 14.56 -4.74
C GLY A 78 4.16 14.04 -4.49
N SER A 79 4.45 12.74 -4.75
CA SER A 79 5.81 12.20 -4.62
C SER A 79 5.98 10.87 -5.36
N THR A 80 7.21 10.45 -5.63
CA THR A 80 7.51 9.14 -6.21
C THR A 80 7.88 8.06 -5.18
N ALA A 81 7.97 8.41 -3.90
CA ALA A 81 8.40 7.51 -2.83
C ALA A 81 7.19 6.87 -2.14
N ILE A 82 6.57 5.92 -2.84
CA ILE A 82 5.39 5.19 -2.39
C ILE A 82 5.80 3.77 -2.03
N GLY A 83 5.49 3.35 -0.80
CA GLY A 83 5.79 2.03 -0.29
C GLY A 83 4.59 1.40 0.39
N GLY A 84 4.50 0.08 0.30
CA GLY A 84 3.37 -0.69 0.78
C GLY A 84 2.14 -0.50 -0.09
N ILE A 85 1.37 -1.56 -0.21
CA ILE A 85 0.02 -1.50 -0.79
C ILE A 85 -0.87 -2.49 -0.04
N ALA A 86 -2.07 -2.05 0.31
CA ALA A 86 -3.11 -2.90 0.83
C ALA A 86 -4.39 -2.69 0.00
N LEU A 87 -5.11 -3.77 -0.29
CA LEU A 87 -6.41 -3.75 -0.93
C LEU A 87 -7.46 -4.17 0.09
N TYR A 88 -8.41 -3.27 0.38
CA TYR A 88 -9.45 -3.55 1.35
C TYR A 88 -10.67 -4.19 0.69
N SER A 89 -11.03 -5.40 1.13
CA SER A 89 -12.17 -6.13 0.57
C SER A 89 -13.19 -6.62 1.60
N ALA A 90 -12.88 -6.50 2.89
CA ALA A 90 -13.75 -6.95 3.98
C ALA A 90 -14.97 -6.01 4.23
N ALA A 91 -15.79 -6.37 5.22
CA ALA A 91 -17.09 -5.72 5.49
C ALA A 91 -17.12 -4.83 6.73
N ASP A 92 -16.04 -4.82 7.49
CA ASP A 92 -16.01 -4.32 8.86
C ASP A 92 -15.73 -2.82 8.96
N PHE A 93 -15.15 -2.25 7.90
CA PHE A 93 -15.03 -0.81 7.69
C PHE A 93 -16.14 -0.33 6.75
N PRO A 94 -16.40 1.00 6.71
CA PRO A 94 -17.44 1.56 5.86
C PRO A 94 -17.34 1.06 4.42
N ALA A 95 -18.49 0.78 3.81
CA ALA A 95 -18.59 0.25 2.44
C ALA A 95 -17.86 1.13 1.40
N THR A 96 -17.72 2.43 1.67
CA THR A 96 -16.98 3.39 0.84
C THR A 96 -15.47 3.11 0.75
N LEU A 97 -14.92 2.28 1.63
CA LEU A 97 -13.52 1.85 1.62
C LEU A 97 -13.32 0.53 0.88
N ARG A 98 -14.38 -0.23 0.62
CA ARG A 98 -14.30 -1.53 -0.02
C ARG A 98 -13.89 -1.38 -1.49
N GLY A 99 -12.94 -2.21 -1.92
CA GLY A 99 -12.34 -2.14 -3.25
C GLY A 99 -11.28 -1.04 -3.40
N ASN A 100 -11.00 -0.26 -2.34
CA ASN A 100 -9.97 0.77 -2.40
C ASN A 100 -8.59 0.18 -2.14
N THR A 101 -7.61 0.86 -2.72
CA THR A 101 -6.19 0.68 -2.45
C THR A 101 -5.71 1.71 -1.45
N PHE A 102 -4.78 1.30 -0.61
CA PHE A 102 -4.08 2.15 0.35
C PHE A 102 -2.59 1.98 0.13
N SER A 103 -1.87 3.09 -0.01
CA SER A 103 -0.42 3.08 -0.18
C SER A 103 0.26 4.06 0.76
N GLY A 104 1.41 3.67 1.28
CA GLY A 104 2.20 4.49 2.19
C GLY A 104 3.02 5.50 1.39
N ASN A 105 2.97 6.75 1.78
CA ASN A 105 3.76 7.82 1.19
C ASN A 105 4.74 8.36 2.22
N VAL A 106 5.99 7.95 2.08
CA VAL A 106 7.03 8.29 3.06
C VAL A 106 7.38 9.77 2.97
N MET A 107 7.38 10.37 1.78
CA MET A 107 7.81 11.75 1.58
C MET A 107 6.79 12.76 2.11
N THR A 108 5.52 12.37 2.13
CA THR A 108 4.44 13.25 2.56
C THR A 108 3.81 12.86 3.89
N SER A 109 4.30 11.79 4.54
CA SER A 109 3.80 11.28 5.83
C SER A 109 2.30 10.99 5.79
N ARG A 110 1.86 10.30 4.74
CA ARG A 110 0.46 9.99 4.45
C ARG A 110 0.23 8.53 4.12
N ILE A 111 -0.98 8.06 4.37
CA ILE A 111 -1.53 6.87 3.72
C ILE A 111 -2.50 7.37 2.65
N ASN A 112 -2.08 7.25 1.39
CA ASN A 112 -2.91 7.66 0.25
C ASN A 112 -3.98 6.61 -0.01
N ARG A 113 -5.16 7.07 -0.46
CA ARG A 113 -6.29 6.21 -0.82
C ARG A 113 -6.62 6.40 -2.30
N ASN A 114 -6.92 5.30 -2.99
CA ASN A 114 -7.51 5.35 -4.32
C ASN A 114 -8.64 4.33 -4.46
N SER A 115 -9.75 4.74 -5.04
CA SER A 115 -10.81 3.85 -5.47
C SER A 115 -10.45 3.21 -6.81
N LEU A 116 -10.77 1.93 -6.97
CA LEU A 116 -10.58 1.21 -8.23
C LEU A 116 -11.91 1.10 -8.97
N HIS A 117 -11.90 1.49 -10.24
CA HIS A 117 -13.04 1.38 -11.14
C HIS A 117 -12.70 0.44 -12.29
N TYR A 118 -13.60 -0.50 -12.56
CA TYR A 118 -13.45 -1.47 -13.64
C TYR A 118 -14.41 -1.13 -14.77
N ASP A 119 -13.90 -1.15 -16.00
CA ASP A 119 -14.67 -1.06 -17.24
C ASP A 119 -14.27 -2.25 -18.14
N GLY A 120 -15.08 -3.31 -18.09
CA GLY A 120 -14.71 -4.61 -18.64
C GLY A 120 -13.44 -5.15 -18.00
N SER A 121 -12.41 -5.40 -18.81
CA SER A 121 -11.08 -5.86 -18.37
C SER A 121 -10.10 -4.71 -18.07
N SER A 122 -10.55 -3.45 -18.14
CA SER A 122 -9.71 -2.29 -17.83
C SER A 122 -9.95 -1.84 -16.40
N VAL A 123 -8.89 -1.39 -15.72
CA VAL A 123 -8.96 -0.84 -14.37
C VAL A 123 -8.37 0.56 -14.32
N ARG A 124 -9.02 1.45 -13.56
CA ARG A 124 -8.56 2.82 -13.31
C ARG A 124 -8.62 3.15 -11.83
N ALA A 125 -7.55 3.74 -11.32
CA ALA A 125 -7.49 4.29 -9.97
C ALA A 125 -7.87 5.78 -9.97
N THR A 126 -8.82 6.15 -9.12
CA THR A 126 -9.21 7.54 -8.86
C THR A 126 -8.64 7.97 -7.52
N ARG A 127 -8.04 9.16 -7.46
CA ARG A 127 -7.57 9.75 -6.19
C ARG A 127 -8.77 10.00 -5.28
N GLU A 128 -8.64 9.55 -4.04
CA GLU A 128 -9.57 9.84 -2.96
C GLU A 128 -8.92 10.73 -1.90
N ALA A 129 -9.70 11.16 -0.90
CA ALA A 129 -9.14 11.78 0.29
C ALA A 129 -8.17 10.80 1.00
N ASP A 130 -7.02 11.33 1.43
CA ASP A 130 -6.01 10.54 2.15
C ASP A 130 -6.62 9.85 3.37
N PHE A 131 -6.31 8.58 3.55
CA PHE A 131 -6.84 7.80 4.67
C PHE A 131 -6.26 8.27 6.01
N LEU A 132 -4.99 8.64 6.01
CA LEU A 132 -4.30 9.17 7.18
C LEU A 132 -3.29 10.22 6.76
N VAL A 133 -3.28 11.36 7.45
CA VAL A 133 -2.28 12.41 7.31
C VAL A 133 -1.62 12.63 8.66
N SER A 134 -0.30 12.48 8.73
CA SER A 134 0.46 12.78 9.94
C SER A 134 1.22 14.10 9.79
N ARG A 135 1.37 14.81 10.91
CA ARG A 135 2.29 15.97 11.03
C ARG A 135 3.65 15.58 11.59
N ASP A 136 3.79 14.35 12.08
CA ASP A 136 5.05 13.83 12.59
C ASP A 136 5.98 13.47 11.41
N PRO A 137 7.12 14.15 11.24
CA PRO A 137 8.06 13.85 10.15
C PRO A 137 8.67 12.44 10.26
N TRP A 138 8.60 11.79 11.42
CA TRP A 138 9.05 10.41 11.62
C TRP A 138 8.02 9.37 11.21
N PHE A 139 6.79 9.79 10.91
CA PHE A 139 5.81 8.89 10.31
C PHE A 139 6.15 8.63 8.84
N ARG A 140 6.70 7.45 8.59
CA ARG A 140 7.15 6.98 7.27
C ARG A 140 6.48 5.63 6.97
N PRO A 141 5.23 5.63 6.46
CA PRO A 141 4.51 4.38 6.18
C PRO A 141 5.14 3.71 4.96
N VAL A 142 5.91 2.64 5.20
CA VAL A 142 6.62 1.87 4.17
C VAL A 142 5.95 0.53 3.87
N ASP A 143 5.13 0.04 4.79
CA ASP A 143 4.45 -1.23 4.69
C ASP A 143 3.04 -1.10 5.27
N LEU A 144 2.10 -1.84 4.70
CA LEU A 144 0.68 -1.78 5.03
C LEU A 144 0.11 -3.19 4.99
N GLN A 145 -0.49 -3.60 6.10
CA GLN A 145 -1.15 -4.90 6.22
C GLN A 145 -2.53 -4.73 6.84
N LEU A 146 -3.51 -5.47 6.29
CA LEU A 146 -4.80 -5.63 6.93
C LEU A 146 -4.66 -6.65 8.08
N GLY A 147 -5.19 -6.33 9.26
CA GLY A 147 -5.17 -7.27 10.38
C GLY A 147 -6.07 -8.48 10.13
N PRO A 148 -5.83 -9.59 10.86
CA PRO A 148 -6.56 -10.86 10.70
C PRO A 148 -8.04 -10.74 11.10
N ASP A 149 -8.32 -9.85 12.01
CA ASP A 149 -9.61 -9.27 12.33
C ASP A 149 -9.65 -7.89 11.71
N VAL A 150 -9.63 -7.83 10.36
CA VAL A 150 -9.99 -6.73 9.41
C VAL A 150 -9.57 -5.29 9.72
N SER A 151 -8.84 -5.05 10.82
CA SER A 151 -8.43 -3.78 11.36
C SER A 151 -6.94 -3.64 11.11
N PRO A 152 -6.42 -2.51 10.59
CA PRO A 152 -4.98 -2.36 10.38
C PRO A 152 -4.27 -2.41 11.74
N ARG A 153 -3.55 -3.51 11.98
CA ARG A 153 -2.73 -3.66 13.18
C ARG A 153 -1.36 -3.06 12.88
N PHE A 154 -1.05 -1.92 13.48
CA PHE A 154 0.33 -1.46 13.64
C PHE A 154 0.99 -2.33 14.72
N ALA A 155 1.97 -3.16 14.34
CA ALA A 155 2.61 -4.09 15.25
C ALA A 155 3.33 -3.36 16.41
N ARG A 156 2.94 -3.68 17.66
CA ARG A 156 3.78 -3.50 18.86
C ARG A 156 4.13 -4.89 19.41
N GLY A 157 5.42 -5.10 19.72
CA GLY A 157 5.99 -6.39 20.14
C GLY A 157 5.54 -6.88 21.54
N PRO A 158 5.87 -8.14 21.90
CA PRO A 158 5.32 -8.83 23.07
C PRO A 158 5.96 -8.38 24.40
N PRO A 159 5.28 -8.52 25.56
CA PRO A 159 5.81 -8.15 26.86
C PRO A 159 6.83 -9.18 27.38
N GLN A 160 7.93 -8.71 27.99
CA GLN A 160 9.03 -9.52 28.50
C GLN A 160 8.79 -10.06 29.92
N GLY A 161 9.07 -11.35 30.12
CA GLY A 161 9.79 -11.87 31.29
C GLY A 161 11.22 -12.23 30.86
N GLY A 162 12.24 -11.74 31.58
CA GLY A 162 13.66 -11.69 31.14
C GLY A 162 14.45 -13.00 31.20
N PRO A 163 15.81 -12.98 31.25
CA PRO A 163 16.73 -11.89 30.94
C PRO A 163 17.62 -12.18 29.70
N ASN A 164 18.20 -11.10 29.17
CA ASN A 164 19.35 -11.08 28.26
C ASN A 164 19.09 -11.32 26.75
N ARG A 165 18.85 -10.23 26.00
CA ARG A 165 19.56 -9.88 24.74
C ARG A 165 19.00 -8.57 24.13
N ARG A 166 19.93 -7.64 23.86
CA ARG A 166 19.88 -6.44 22.98
C ARG A 166 18.51 -5.75 22.79
N ARG A 167 18.34 -4.63 23.50
CA ARG A 167 17.15 -3.77 23.50
C ARG A 167 16.95 -3.09 22.14
N ARG A 168 15.82 -3.39 21.48
CA ARG A 168 15.23 -2.61 20.39
C ARG A 168 14.10 -1.77 21.02
N PHE A 169 14.12 -0.45 20.84
CA PHE A 169 13.14 0.47 21.40
C PHE A 169 11.76 0.27 20.75
N VAL A 170 10.72 0.12 21.57
CA VAL A 170 9.30 0.17 21.18
C VAL A 170 8.63 1.13 22.16
N SER A 171 8.09 2.25 21.68
CA SER A 171 7.32 3.16 22.53
C SER A 171 5.94 2.57 22.82
N HIS A 172 5.62 2.38 24.10
CA HIS A 172 4.25 2.35 24.60
C HIS A 172 4.00 3.65 25.36
N SER A 173 2.87 4.28 25.07
CA SER A 173 2.34 5.38 25.86
C SER A 173 1.98 4.82 27.23
N ALA A 174 2.88 4.99 28.19
CA ALA A 174 2.54 4.90 29.60
C ALA A 174 1.70 6.13 29.94
N THR A 175 0.47 5.91 30.38
CA THR A 175 -0.26 6.92 31.14
C THR A 175 0.44 7.11 32.48
N SER A 176 1.03 8.28 32.67
CA SER A 176 1.23 8.94 33.97
C SER A 176 1.24 10.46 33.72
N PRO A 177 0.84 11.28 34.72
CA PRO A 177 0.03 12.48 34.51
C PRO A 177 0.86 13.70 34.09
N ASP A 178 0.17 14.67 33.52
CA ASP A 178 0.63 16.02 33.20
C ASP A 178 1.62 16.17 32.03
N HIS A 179 1.08 16.24 30.80
CA HIS A 179 1.22 17.43 29.96
C HIS A 179 0.42 17.32 28.64
N ASP A 180 -0.50 18.28 28.44
CA ASP A 180 -1.07 18.82 27.20
C ASP A 180 -1.33 17.86 26.01
N GLN A 181 -2.52 17.25 25.98
CA GLN A 181 -3.07 16.59 24.78
C GLN A 181 -3.71 17.62 23.85
N ARG A 182 -3.02 17.98 22.76
CA ARG A 182 -3.65 18.56 21.56
C ARG A 182 -3.03 17.97 20.29
N GLY A 183 -3.84 17.24 19.51
CA GLY A 183 -3.61 17.12 18.06
C GLY A 183 -3.42 15.72 17.46
N LEU A 184 -4.28 14.75 17.78
CA LEU A 184 -4.56 13.63 16.88
C LEU A 184 -6.07 13.60 16.62
N THR A 185 -6.49 13.97 15.42
CA THR A 185 -7.91 13.96 15.02
C THR A 185 -8.07 13.00 13.84
N PRO A 186 -8.67 11.81 14.04
CA PRO A 186 -9.31 11.10 12.95
C PRO A 186 -10.46 11.97 12.44
N LEU A 187 -10.50 12.29 11.15
CA LEU A 187 -11.68 12.90 10.54
C LEU A 187 -12.74 11.82 10.33
N ILE A 188 -13.40 11.43 11.43
CA ILE A 188 -14.71 10.80 11.42
C ILE A 188 -15.59 11.71 12.28
N GLY A 189 -16.35 12.60 11.63
CA GLY A 189 -17.34 13.42 12.32
C GLY A 189 -18.55 12.58 12.74
N PRO A 190 -19.29 12.99 13.79
CA PRO A 190 -20.52 12.31 14.19
C PRO A 190 -21.59 12.50 13.10
N ILE A 191 -22.21 11.40 12.69
CA ILE A 191 -23.47 11.43 11.94
C ILE A 191 -24.56 11.60 12.99
N ASP A 192 -25.22 12.77 12.98
CA ASP A 192 -26.44 13.00 13.74
C ASP A 192 -27.45 11.90 13.44
N ARG A 193 -27.87 11.20 14.49
CA ARG A 193 -29.12 10.47 14.48
C ARG A 193 -30.18 11.49 14.89
N ASP A 194 -31.20 11.67 14.06
CA ASP A 194 -32.59 11.72 14.48
C ASP A 194 -33.51 11.75 13.24
N ASN A 195 -34.58 10.96 13.34
CA ASN A 195 -35.83 10.87 12.55
C ASN A 195 -35.92 11.50 11.16
#